data_AF-A0A950RM49-F1
#
_entry.id   AF-A0A950RM49-F1
#
_cell.length_a   1.000
_cell.length_b   1.000
_cell.length_c   1.000
_cell.angle_alpha   90.00
_cell.angle_beta   90.00
_cell.angle_gamma   90.00
#
_symmetry.space_group_name_H-M   'P 1'
#
loop_
_entity.id
_entity.type
_entity.pdbx_description
1 polymer ?
#
loop_
_entity_poly.entity_id
_entity_poly.type
_entity_poly.pdbx_seq_one_letter_code
_entity_poly.pdbx_strand_id
1 'polypeptide(L)'
;MLTSVRAWLDRAAFGACVLSAATLGFERIEPSLPLTPDLRLTNVRALVLLTIVLWLLARLSGGRTPRLPPKAVSLACAVWLSVLLVSALLAPTHQTFALAFVRDMTLGALFGWAVYDLTHSSFLRQLGNTRAFALGGFGVAFAVVLESTGNPAVQQFLNGFRYVPSFSVADITRASGTLPHPNIAAMFLALAIPLQLAWLASTVSWSARVGLGLALGASLAAVVLTLS
;
A
#
# COMPACT_ATOMS: atom_id res chain seq x y z
N MET A 1 -8.61 -9.83 32.67
CA MET A 1 -9.04 -10.34 31.34
C MET A 1 -9.25 -9.22 30.32
N LEU A 2 -9.98 -8.14 30.64
CA LEU A 2 -10.20 -7.02 29.68
C LEU A 2 -8.90 -6.29 29.26
N THR A 3 -7.92 -6.20 30.16
CA THR A 3 -6.61 -5.58 29.87
C THR A 3 -5.76 -6.40 28.89
N SER A 4 -5.84 -7.73 28.92
CA SER A 4 -5.09 -8.60 28.01
C SER A 4 -5.71 -8.61 26.61
N VAL A 5 -7.04 -8.63 26.50
CA VAL A 5 -7.75 -8.56 25.20
C VAL A 5 -7.43 -7.25 24.48
N ARG A 6 -7.45 -6.13 25.20
CA ARG A 6 -7.09 -4.82 24.66
C ARG A 6 -5.65 -4.77 24.12
N ALA A 7 -4.70 -5.25 24.91
CA ALA A 7 -3.29 -5.24 24.51
C ALA A 7 -3.05 -6.13 23.29
N TRP A 8 -3.77 -7.24 23.18
CA TRP A 8 -3.73 -8.12 22.02
C TRP A 8 -4.31 -7.45 20.78
N LEU A 9 -5.49 -6.82 20.87
CA LEU A 9 -6.11 -6.12 19.75
C LEU A 9 -5.25 -4.98 19.20
N ASP A 10 -4.61 -4.18 20.07
CA ASP A 10 -3.71 -3.10 19.64
C ASP A 10 -2.47 -3.65 18.92
N ARG A 11 -1.90 -4.76 19.39
CA ARG A 11 -0.79 -5.44 18.71
C ARG A 11 -1.22 -6.06 17.38
N ALA A 12 -2.40 -6.67 17.32
CA ALA A 12 -2.96 -7.24 16.10
C ALA A 12 -3.23 -6.15 15.06
N ALA A 13 -3.83 -5.02 15.46
CA ALA A 13 -4.06 -3.87 14.59
C ALA A 13 -2.73 -3.31 14.05
N PHE A 14 -1.72 -3.16 14.91
CA PHE A 14 -0.40 -2.70 14.48
C PHE A 14 0.30 -3.73 13.56
N GLY A 15 0.20 -5.02 13.86
CA GLY A 15 0.73 -6.09 13.01
C GLY A 15 0.09 -6.10 11.62
N ALA A 16 -1.23 -5.95 11.54
CA ALA A 16 -1.96 -5.83 10.28
C ALA A 16 -1.57 -4.56 9.51
N CYS A 17 -1.36 -3.44 10.21
CA CYS A 17 -0.84 -2.19 9.63
C CYS A 17 0.54 -2.37 9.00
N VAL A 18 1.48 -2.98 9.73
CA VAL A 18 2.84 -3.28 9.24
C VAL A 18 2.80 -4.23 8.05
N LEU A 19 1.97 -5.27 8.11
CA LEU A 19 1.80 -6.22 7.00
C LEU A 19 1.18 -5.52 5.77
N SER A 20 0.23 -4.61 5.98
CA SER A 20 -0.37 -3.80 4.90
C SER A 20 0.68 -2.93 4.24
N ALA A 21 1.52 -2.26 5.03
CA ALA A 21 2.60 -1.42 4.51
C ALA A 21 3.61 -2.24 3.68
N ALA A 22 3.97 -3.44 4.14
CA ALA A 22 4.89 -4.33 3.43
C ALA A 22 4.31 -4.94 2.16
N THR A 23 3.00 -5.19 2.13
CA THR A 23 2.32 -5.88 1.01
C THR A 23 1.56 -4.94 0.08
N LEU A 24 1.54 -3.63 0.33
CA LEU A 24 0.80 -2.65 -0.49
C LEU A 24 1.19 -2.71 -1.98
N GLY A 25 2.45 -3.02 -2.26
CA GLY A 25 2.98 -3.20 -3.62
C GLY A 25 2.62 -4.53 -4.30
N PHE A 26 1.87 -5.41 -3.65
CA PHE A 26 1.59 -6.78 -4.08
C PHE A 26 0.08 -7.03 -4.20
N GLU A 27 -0.59 -6.31 -5.10
CA GLU A 27 -2.03 -6.44 -5.29
C GLU A 27 -2.38 -7.49 -6.34
N ARG A 28 -2.84 -8.66 -5.89
CA ARG A 28 -3.28 -9.73 -6.80
C ARG A 28 -4.70 -9.42 -7.28
N ILE A 29 -4.89 -9.42 -8.60
CA ILE A 29 -6.14 -9.03 -9.26
C ILE A 29 -7.09 -10.23 -9.45
N GLU A 30 -6.59 -11.45 -9.24
CA GLU A 30 -7.44 -12.65 -9.23
C GLU A 30 -8.56 -12.52 -8.18
N PRO A 31 -9.81 -12.86 -8.56
CA PRO A 31 -10.96 -12.72 -7.69
C PRO A 31 -10.86 -13.70 -6.52
N SER A 32 -10.45 -13.22 -5.35
CA SER A 32 -10.36 -14.06 -4.14
C SER A 32 -11.74 -14.48 -3.61
N LEU A 33 -12.82 -13.81 -4.05
CA LEU A 33 -14.21 -14.12 -3.75
C LEU A 33 -15.09 -13.76 -4.95
N PRO A 34 -16.12 -14.56 -5.31
CA PRO A 34 -17.07 -14.28 -6.39
C PRO A 34 -18.09 -13.18 -6.00
N LEU A 35 -17.61 -12.09 -5.38
CA LEU A 35 -18.39 -10.87 -5.24
C LEU A 35 -18.38 -10.17 -6.60
N THR A 36 -19.46 -9.46 -6.94
CA THR A 36 -19.67 -8.79 -8.24
C THR A 36 -18.41 -8.10 -8.76
N PRO A 37 -18.22 -7.94 -10.10
CA PRO A 37 -16.99 -7.41 -10.71
C PRO A 37 -16.45 -6.10 -10.10
N ASP A 38 -17.34 -5.28 -9.51
CA ASP A 38 -17.06 -3.98 -8.88
C ASP A 38 -16.66 -4.05 -7.39
N LEU A 39 -16.86 -5.23 -6.77
CA LEU A 39 -16.60 -5.55 -5.35
C LEU A 39 -15.44 -6.55 -5.20
N ARG A 40 -14.48 -6.55 -6.13
CA ARG A 40 -13.27 -7.38 -6.01
C ARG A 40 -12.52 -7.05 -4.73
N LEU A 41 -12.59 -7.96 -3.76
CA LEU A 41 -11.79 -7.90 -2.55
C LEU A 41 -10.39 -8.41 -2.91
N THR A 42 -9.48 -7.49 -3.24
CA THR A 42 -8.07 -7.84 -3.43
C THR A 42 -7.44 -8.19 -2.09
N ASN A 43 -6.33 -8.92 -2.10
CA ASN A 43 -5.58 -9.26 -0.89
C ASN A 43 -5.18 -8.00 -0.09
N VAL A 44 -4.81 -6.92 -0.80
CA VAL A 44 -4.48 -5.63 -0.18
C VAL A 44 -5.72 -4.98 0.42
N ARG A 45 -6.86 -4.92 -0.30
CA ARG A 45 -8.12 -4.37 0.24
C ARG A 45 -8.60 -5.13 1.47
N ALA A 46 -8.52 -6.46 1.46
CA ALA A 46 -8.88 -7.30 2.60
C ALA A 46 -8.03 -6.95 3.83
N LEU A 47 -6.72 -6.78 3.63
CA LEU A 47 -5.80 -6.48 4.72
C LEU A 47 -5.94 -5.04 5.25
N VAL A 48 -6.22 -4.08 4.36
CA VAL A 48 -6.57 -2.70 4.74
C VAL A 48 -7.84 -2.68 5.58
N LEU A 49 -8.90 -3.36 5.14
CA LEU A 49 -10.16 -3.48 5.89
C LEU A 49 -9.94 -4.16 7.23
N LEU A 50 -9.18 -5.25 7.27
CA LEU A 50 -8.82 -5.93 8.51
C LEU A 50 -8.09 -4.99 9.47
N THR A 51 -7.13 -4.20 8.97
CA THR A 51 -6.41 -3.21 9.78
C THR A 51 -7.36 -2.17 10.36
N ILE A 52 -8.27 -1.61 9.55
CA ILE A 52 -9.27 -0.63 9.99
C ILE A 52 -10.19 -1.23 11.06
N VAL A 53 -10.70 -2.45 10.84
CA VAL A 53 -11.59 -3.13 11.79
C VAL A 53 -10.86 -3.41 13.11
N LEU A 54 -9.66 -3.98 13.07
CA LEU A 54 -8.87 -4.25 14.27
C LEU A 54 -8.53 -2.97 15.03
N TRP A 55 -8.20 -1.88 14.31
CA TRP A 55 -7.96 -0.57 14.89
C TRP A 55 -9.19 -0.04 15.64
N LEU A 56 -10.37 -0.05 15.00
CA LEU A 56 -11.62 0.39 15.63
C LEU A 56 -11.96 -0.47 16.86
N LEU A 57 -11.85 -1.81 16.75
CA LEU A 57 -12.07 -2.72 17.87
C LEU A 57 -11.09 -2.47 19.03
N ALA A 58 -9.81 -2.21 18.74
CA ALA A 58 -8.81 -1.87 19.75
C ALA A 58 -9.13 -0.55 20.48
N ARG A 59 -9.72 0.42 19.77
CA ARG A 59 -10.13 1.71 20.35
C ARG A 59 -11.41 1.60 21.17
N LEU A 60 -12.44 0.94 20.63
CA LEU A 60 -13.71 0.69 21.32
C LEU A 60 -13.52 -0.14 22.59
N SER A 61 -12.80 -1.27 22.52
CA SER A 61 -12.50 -2.11 23.70
C SER A 61 -11.65 -1.40 24.77
N GLY A 62 -10.89 -0.38 24.36
CA GLY A 62 -10.07 0.43 25.25
C GLY A 62 -10.77 1.66 25.82
N GLY A 63 -12.03 1.92 25.45
CA GLY A 63 -12.75 3.15 25.80
C GLY A 63 -12.05 4.43 25.31
N ARG A 64 -11.23 4.32 24.25
CA ARG A 64 -10.45 5.43 23.71
C ARG A 64 -11.05 5.89 22.40
N THR A 65 -11.16 7.20 22.22
CA THR A 65 -11.48 7.78 20.92
C THR A 65 -10.30 7.59 19.97
N PRO A 66 -10.52 7.20 18.71
CA PRO A 66 -9.45 7.14 17.72
C PRO A 66 -8.78 8.51 17.59
N ARG A 67 -7.45 8.52 17.52
CA ARG A 67 -6.71 9.77 17.35
C ARG A 67 -6.67 10.12 15.86
N LEU A 68 -7.39 11.16 15.50
CA LEU A 68 -7.36 11.68 14.13
C LEU A 68 -6.16 12.62 13.92
N PRO A 69 -5.71 12.81 12.66
CA PRO A 69 -4.79 13.88 12.31
C PRO A 69 -5.29 15.28 12.77
N PRO A 70 -4.46 16.33 12.66
CA PRO A 70 -4.89 17.69 12.97
C PRO A 70 -6.22 18.04 12.29
N LYS A 71 -7.11 18.74 13.00
CA LYS A 71 -8.49 19.02 12.54
C LYS A 71 -8.54 19.61 11.13
N ALA A 72 -7.59 20.48 10.78
CA ALA A 72 -7.50 21.07 9.44
C ALA A 72 -7.31 20.01 8.34
N VAL A 73 -6.46 19.00 8.57
CA VAL A 73 -6.22 17.90 7.62
C VAL A 73 -7.45 17.00 7.53
N SER A 74 -8.03 16.62 8.68
CA SER A 74 -9.25 15.79 8.68
C SER A 74 -10.42 16.49 7.99
N LEU A 75 -10.59 17.81 8.20
CA LEU A 75 -11.63 18.60 7.53
C LEU A 75 -11.36 18.71 6.03
N ALA A 76 -10.12 18.98 5.61
CA ALA A 76 -9.76 19.02 4.20
C ALA A 76 -10.02 17.68 3.51
N CYS A 77 -9.66 16.56 4.14
CA CYS A 77 -9.99 15.22 3.64
C CYS A 77 -11.51 15.01 3.55
N ALA A 78 -12.27 15.41 4.57
CA ALA A 78 -13.74 15.25 4.57
C ALA A 78 -14.41 16.08 3.47
N VAL A 79 -13.99 17.33 3.28
CA VAL A 79 -14.47 18.21 2.20
C VAL A 79 -14.14 17.60 0.84
N TRP A 80 -12.89 17.15 0.65
CA TRP A 80 -12.47 16.52 -0.60
C TRP A 80 -13.25 15.24 -0.92
N LEU A 81 -13.43 14.33 0.06
CA LEU A 81 -14.24 13.13 -0.10
C LEU A 81 -15.72 13.45 -0.39
N SER A 82 -16.25 14.51 0.22
CA SER A 82 -17.62 14.97 -0.04
C SER A 82 -17.77 15.48 -1.48
N VAL A 83 -16.81 16.25 -1.98
CA VAL A 83 -16.77 16.70 -3.38
C VAL A 83 -16.71 15.51 -4.33
N LEU A 84 -15.87 14.51 -4.04
CA LEU A 84 -15.80 13.28 -4.85
C LEU A 84 -17.12 12.50 -4.83
N LEU A 85 -17.78 12.40 -3.67
CA LEU A 85 -19.08 11.73 -3.56
C LEU A 85 -20.16 12.46 -4.37
N VAL A 86 -20.25 13.78 -4.25
CA VAL A 86 -21.20 14.59 -5.04
C VAL A 86 -20.90 14.43 -6.53
N SER A 87 -19.63 14.50 -6.92
CA SER A 87 -19.21 14.27 -8.32
C SER A 87 -19.63 12.88 -8.82
N ALA A 88 -19.44 11.83 -8.02
CA ALA A 88 -19.84 10.47 -8.38
C ALA A 88 -21.36 10.33 -8.52
N LEU A 89 -22.15 10.97 -7.64
CA LEU A 89 -23.61 10.95 -7.72
C LEU A 89 -24.15 11.72 -8.93
N LEU A 90 -23.44 12.75 -9.38
CA LEU A 90 -23.78 13.55 -10.55
C LEU A 90 -23.31 12.94 -11.89
N ALA A 91 -22.66 11.78 -11.88
CA ALA A 91 -22.12 11.11 -13.07
C ALA A 91 -22.95 9.88 -13.48
N PRO A 92 -24.17 10.03 -14.05
CA PRO A 92 -25.10 8.92 -14.26
C PRO A 92 -24.55 7.80 -15.16
N THR A 93 -23.74 8.15 -16.17
CA THR A 93 -23.17 7.18 -17.12
C THR A 93 -22.09 6.28 -16.51
N HIS A 94 -21.40 6.74 -15.46
CA HIS A 94 -20.26 6.05 -14.85
C HIS A 94 -20.38 5.91 -13.32
N GLN A 95 -21.61 6.02 -12.80
CA GLN A 95 -21.87 6.14 -11.38
C GLN A 95 -21.26 5.00 -10.56
N THR A 96 -21.37 3.75 -11.02
CA THR A 96 -20.81 2.58 -10.34
C THR A 96 -19.30 2.66 -10.17
N PHE A 97 -18.56 3.00 -11.23
CA PHE A 97 -17.11 3.16 -11.18
C PHE A 97 -16.70 4.35 -10.31
N ALA A 98 -17.44 5.46 -10.42
CA ALA A 98 -17.18 6.66 -9.62
C ALA A 98 -17.40 6.40 -8.12
N LEU A 99 -18.45 5.68 -7.74
CA LEU A 99 -18.70 5.29 -6.35
C LEU A 99 -17.65 4.29 -5.84
N ALA A 100 -17.21 3.33 -6.67
CA ALA A 100 -16.12 2.42 -6.31
C ALA A 100 -14.81 3.19 -6.05
N PHE A 101 -14.52 4.22 -6.85
CA PHE A 101 -13.38 5.12 -6.62
C PHE A 101 -13.52 5.90 -5.31
N VAL A 102 -14.69 6.49 -5.02
CA VAL A 102 -14.94 7.20 -3.74
C VAL A 102 -14.77 6.27 -2.54
N ARG A 103 -15.27 5.03 -2.64
CA ARG A 103 -15.07 3.98 -1.63
C ARG A 103 -13.58 3.74 -1.39
N ASP A 104 -12.81 3.52 -2.44
CA ASP A 104 -11.37 3.23 -2.32
C ASP A 104 -10.59 4.41 -1.74
N MET A 105 -10.93 5.64 -2.12
CA MET A 105 -10.36 6.86 -1.51
C MET A 105 -10.73 7.00 -0.03
N THR A 106 -11.97 6.66 0.33
CA THR A 106 -12.42 6.66 1.73
C THR A 106 -11.68 5.61 2.55
N LEU A 107 -11.51 4.40 2.01
CA LEU A 107 -10.72 3.34 2.66
C LEU A 107 -9.26 3.74 2.82
N GLY A 108 -8.66 4.36 1.79
CA GLY A 108 -7.31 4.89 1.87
C GLY A 108 -7.16 5.97 2.96
N ALA A 109 -8.12 6.88 3.07
CA ALA A 109 -8.12 7.91 4.11
C ALA A 109 -8.25 7.32 5.52
N LEU A 110 -9.21 6.39 5.72
CA LEU A 110 -9.41 5.69 6.99
C LEU A 110 -8.18 4.87 7.38
N PHE A 111 -7.56 4.19 6.42
CA PHE A 111 -6.31 3.48 6.64
C PHE A 111 -5.19 4.43 7.04
N GLY A 112 -5.05 5.57 6.38
CA GLY A 112 -4.09 6.61 6.76
C GLY A 112 -4.29 7.12 8.19
N TRP A 113 -5.54 7.31 8.63
CA TRP A 113 -5.85 7.65 10.02
C TRP A 113 -5.51 6.52 10.99
N ALA A 114 -5.78 5.27 10.63
CA ALA A 114 -5.39 4.11 11.43
C ALA A 114 -3.86 4.02 11.59
N VAL A 115 -3.10 4.18 10.49
CA VAL A 115 -1.63 4.23 10.51
C VAL A 115 -1.15 5.36 11.43
N TYR A 116 -1.70 6.56 11.29
CA TYR A 116 -1.37 7.72 12.13
C TYR A 116 -1.57 7.40 13.61
N ASP A 117 -2.75 6.92 13.99
CA ASP A 117 -3.09 6.63 15.39
C ASP A 117 -2.27 5.46 15.97
N LEU A 118 -2.06 4.39 15.20
CA LEU A 118 -1.33 3.20 15.65
C LEU A 118 0.17 3.45 15.82
N THR A 119 0.75 4.34 15.00
CA THR A 119 2.19 4.64 15.01
C THR A 119 2.54 5.81 15.92
N HIS A 120 1.62 6.73 16.20
CA HIS A 120 1.90 7.93 17.00
C HIS A 120 2.45 7.65 18.41
N SER A 121 2.10 6.50 19.00
CA SER A 121 2.44 6.17 20.39
C SER A 121 3.93 5.84 20.63
N SER A 122 4.71 5.48 19.61
CA SER A 122 6.10 5.08 19.80
C SER A 122 6.92 5.28 18.54
N PHE A 123 8.13 5.83 18.71
CA PHE A 123 9.11 5.94 17.63
C PHE A 123 9.42 4.59 16.97
N LEU A 124 9.49 3.50 17.75
CA LEU A 124 9.74 2.16 17.21
C LEU A 124 8.60 1.68 16.28
N ARG A 125 7.35 2.06 16.58
CA ARG A 125 6.21 1.74 15.72
C ARG A 125 6.24 2.52 14.41
N GLN A 126 6.57 3.81 14.49
CA GLN A 126 6.76 4.66 13.30
C GLN A 126 7.87 4.10 12.41
N LEU A 127 9.03 3.79 13.01
CA LEU A 127 10.17 3.21 12.32
C LEU A 127 9.83 1.85 11.70
N GLY A 128 9.15 0.98 12.46
CA GLY A 128 8.72 -0.33 11.98
C GLY A 128 7.79 -0.24 10.76
N ASN A 129 6.77 0.62 10.81
CA ASN A 129 5.86 0.81 9.69
C ASN A 129 6.55 1.44 8.47
N THR A 130 7.44 2.40 8.69
CA THR A 130 8.23 3.05 7.63
C THR A 130 9.16 2.06 6.93
N ARG A 131 9.86 1.21 7.71
CA ARG A 131 10.71 0.14 7.18
C ARG A 131 9.90 -0.92 6.45
N ALA A 132 8.71 -1.26 6.95
CA ALA A 132 7.82 -2.19 6.27
C ALA A 132 7.41 -1.68 4.88
N PHE A 133 7.05 -0.40 4.77
CA PHE A 133 6.78 0.22 3.47
C PHE A 133 8.01 0.19 2.55
N ALA A 134 9.19 0.54 3.08
CA ALA A 134 10.45 0.46 2.34
C ALA A 134 10.77 -0.96 1.83
N LEU A 135 10.51 -1.99 2.65
CA LEU A 135 10.61 -3.40 2.27
C LEU A 135 9.64 -3.75 1.15
N GLY A 136 8.40 -3.26 1.21
CA GLY A 136 7.44 -3.39 0.11
C GLY A 136 7.99 -2.83 -1.19
N GLY A 137 8.64 -1.66 -1.12
CA GLY A 137 9.36 -1.05 -2.25
C GLY A 137 10.46 -1.95 -2.82
N PHE A 138 11.30 -2.55 -1.97
CA PHE A 138 12.33 -3.50 -2.42
C PHE A 138 11.71 -4.72 -3.10
N GLY A 139 10.59 -5.20 -2.57
CA GLY A 139 9.83 -6.31 -3.15
C GLY A 139 9.32 -6.00 -4.56
N VAL A 140 8.71 -4.83 -4.76
CA VAL A 140 8.27 -4.37 -6.09
C VAL A 140 9.45 -4.20 -7.04
N ALA A 141 10.53 -3.56 -6.58
CA ALA A 141 11.74 -3.37 -7.37
C ALA A 141 12.34 -4.70 -7.84
N PHE A 142 12.40 -5.68 -6.94
CA PHE A 142 12.88 -7.02 -7.26
C PHE A 142 11.99 -7.69 -8.31
N ALA A 143 10.67 -7.61 -8.18
CA ALA A 143 9.74 -8.14 -9.17
C ALA A 143 9.91 -7.48 -10.55
N VAL A 144 10.12 -6.16 -10.59
CA VAL A 144 10.40 -5.40 -11.83
C VAL A 144 11.71 -5.85 -12.48
N VAL A 145 12.78 -6.02 -11.70
CA VAL A 145 14.06 -6.49 -12.22
C VAL A 145 13.93 -7.92 -12.76
N LEU A 146 13.25 -8.82 -12.03
CA LEU A 146 13.00 -10.18 -12.52
C LEU A 146 12.15 -10.19 -13.79
N GLU A 147 11.14 -9.34 -13.89
CA GLU A 147 10.31 -9.21 -15.08
C GLU A 147 11.15 -8.85 -16.32
N SER A 148 12.10 -7.93 -16.16
CA SER A 148 12.97 -7.46 -17.25
C SER A 148 13.85 -8.57 -17.84
N THR A 149 14.02 -9.69 -17.14
CA THR A 149 14.76 -10.85 -17.67
C THR A 149 14.00 -11.61 -18.76
N GLY A 150 12.69 -11.36 -18.93
CA GLY A 150 11.85 -12.07 -19.90
C GLY A 150 11.59 -13.55 -19.55
N ASN A 151 11.94 -13.99 -18.33
CA ASN A 151 11.74 -15.38 -17.92
C ASN A 151 10.24 -15.76 -17.94
N PRO A 152 9.83 -16.81 -18.71
CA PRO A 152 8.42 -17.19 -18.83
C PRO A 152 7.73 -17.54 -17.50
N ALA A 153 8.44 -18.17 -16.56
CA ALA A 153 7.89 -18.52 -15.25
C ALA A 153 7.60 -17.27 -14.40
N VAL A 154 8.47 -16.25 -14.49
CA VAL A 154 8.25 -14.96 -13.83
C VAL A 154 7.05 -14.26 -14.46
N GLN A 155 6.97 -14.21 -15.79
CA GLN A 155 5.84 -13.58 -16.50
C GLN A 155 4.51 -14.25 -16.16
N GLN A 156 4.48 -15.59 -16.14
CA GLN A 156 3.28 -16.35 -15.74
C GLN A 156 2.84 -16.02 -14.31
N PHE A 157 3.77 -15.92 -13.37
CA PHE A 157 3.46 -15.50 -12.00
C PHE A 157 2.94 -14.06 -11.93
N LEU A 158 3.58 -13.13 -12.65
CA LEU A 158 3.23 -11.71 -12.62
C LEU A 158 1.91 -11.39 -13.33
N ASN A 159 1.45 -12.24 -14.25
CA ASN A 159 0.15 -12.08 -14.91
C ASN A 159 -1.04 -12.05 -13.93
N GLY A 160 -0.92 -12.66 -12.74
CA GLY A 160 -1.94 -12.59 -11.68
C GLY A 160 -2.11 -11.19 -11.04
N PHE A 161 -1.19 -10.26 -11.35
CA PHE A 161 -1.16 -8.89 -10.81
C PHE A 161 -1.52 -7.81 -11.83
N ARG A 162 -1.88 -8.18 -13.08
CA ARG A 162 -2.07 -7.22 -14.19
C ARG A 162 -3.42 -7.34 -14.85
N TYR A 163 -3.87 -6.23 -15.42
CA TYR A 163 -5.04 -6.20 -16.31
C TYR A 163 -4.70 -6.62 -17.74
N VAL A 164 -3.45 -6.37 -18.19
CA VAL A 164 -2.94 -6.75 -19.51
C VAL A 164 -1.56 -7.39 -19.38
N PRO A 165 -1.16 -8.30 -20.30
CA PRO A 165 0.08 -9.07 -20.16
C PRO A 165 1.36 -8.22 -20.24
N SER A 166 1.37 -7.21 -21.12
CA SER A 166 2.53 -6.35 -21.34
C SER A 166 2.12 -4.91 -21.63
N PHE A 167 3.02 -3.99 -21.31
CA PHE A 167 2.89 -2.56 -21.60
C PHE A 167 4.09 -2.12 -22.41
N SER A 168 3.88 -1.37 -23.49
CA SER A 168 4.95 -0.77 -24.28
C SER A 168 4.65 0.69 -24.57
N VAL A 169 5.70 1.53 -24.53
CA VAL A 169 5.65 2.94 -24.92
C VAL A 169 6.83 3.22 -25.82
N ALA A 170 6.56 3.73 -27.03
CA ALA A 170 7.57 3.96 -28.06
C ALA A 170 8.46 2.71 -28.31
N ASP A 171 7.82 1.55 -28.47
CA ASP A 171 8.46 0.24 -28.69
C ASP A 171 9.36 -0.27 -27.54
N ILE A 172 9.37 0.41 -26.40
CA ILE A 172 10.07 -0.03 -25.20
C ILE A 172 9.08 -0.72 -24.26
N THR A 173 9.31 -2.00 -23.98
CA THR A 173 8.57 -2.75 -22.97
C THR A 173 8.81 -2.15 -21.59
N ARG A 174 7.72 -1.83 -20.89
CA ARG A 174 7.74 -1.27 -19.54
C ARG A 174 7.33 -2.35 -18.55
N ALA A 175 8.10 -2.46 -17.48
CA ALA A 175 7.83 -3.40 -16.41
C ALA A 175 6.83 -2.80 -15.43
N SER A 176 5.95 -3.63 -14.87
CA SER A 176 5.01 -3.22 -13.80
C SER A 176 5.23 -3.98 -12.50
N GLY A 177 6.06 -5.03 -12.52
CA GLY A 177 6.27 -5.93 -11.39
C GLY A 177 4.95 -6.52 -10.91
N THR A 178 4.71 -6.39 -9.61
CA THR A 178 3.52 -6.87 -8.88
C THR A 178 2.39 -5.84 -8.80
N LEU A 179 2.46 -4.78 -9.63
CA LEU A 179 1.45 -3.73 -9.71
C LEU A 179 0.75 -3.71 -11.08
N PRO A 180 -0.50 -3.22 -11.13
CA PRO A 180 -1.34 -3.31 -12.33
C PRO A 180 -0.81 -2.54 -13.54
N HIS A 181 -0.03 -1.47 -13.31
CA HIS A 181 0.49 -0.61 -14.36
C HIS A 181 1.92 -0.13 -14.03
N PRO A 182 2.79 0.07 -15.04
CA PRO A 182 4.15 0.59 -14.86
C PRO A 182 4.18 1.92 -14.09
N ASN A 183 3.31 2.87 -14.45
CA ASN A 183 3.25 4.16 -13.75
C ASN A 183 2.86 4.04 -12.26
N ILE A 184 2.03 3.05 -11.89
CA ILE A 184 1.70 2.80 -10.48
C ILE A 184 2.92 2.24 -9.74
N ALA A 185 3.69 1.35 -10.39
CA ALA A 185 4.95 0.86 -9.85
C ALA A 185 5.98 2.00 -9.68
N ALA A 186 6.12 2.87 -10.66
CA ALA A 186 7.00 4.03 -10.59
C ALA A 186 6.59 4.96 -9.43
N MET A 187 5.30 5.27 -9.27
CA MET A 187 4.79 6.08 -8.16
C MET A 187 5.07 5.44 -6.80
N PHE A 188 4.81 4.14 -6.66
CA PHE A 188 5.05 3.41 -5.41
C PHE A 188 6.56 3.40 -5.06
N LEU A 189 7.42 3.13 -6.03
CA LEU A 189 8.87 3.17 -5.85
C LEU A 189 9.37 4.58 -5.52
N ALA A 190 8.82 5.62 -6.16
CA ALA A 190 9.17 7.01 -5.88
C ALA A 190 8.86 7.40 -4.42
N LEU A 191 7.81 6.84 -3.82
CA LEU A 191 7.51 7.01 -2.40
C LEU A 191 8.41 6.15 -1.50
N ALA A 192 8.80 4.95 -1.93
CA ALA A 192 9.59 4.02 -1.13
C ALA A 192 11.08 4.37 -1.10
N ILE A 193 11.66 4.84 -2.20
CA ILE A 193 13.10 5.12 -2.36
C ILE A 193 13.65 6.08 -1.29
N PRO A 194 13.00 7.23 -0.98
CA PRO A 194 13.47 8.10 0.09
C PRO A 194 13.53 7.40 1.45
N LEU A 195 12.59 6.50 1.72
CA LEU A 195 12.55 5.72 2.97
C LEU A 195 13.63 4.64 3.01
N GLN A 196 13.89 4.00 1.87
CA GLN A 196 15.00 3.04 1.72
C GLN A 196 16.35 3.72 1.90
N LEU A 197 16.54 4.90 1.32
CA LEU A 197 17.74 5.72 1.50
C LEU A 197 17.92 6.15 2.95
N ALA A 198 16.87 6.64 3.60
CA ALA A 198 16.91 7.01 5.02
C ALA A 198 17.25 5.79 5.90
N TRP A 199 16.75 4.61 5.57
CA TRP A 199 17.09 3.37 6.28
C TRP A 199 18.55 2.97 6.05
N LEU A 200 19.05 3.04 4.81
CA LEU A 200 20.46 2.80 4.51
C LEU A 200 21.36 3.74 5.32
N ALA A 201 21.08 5.05 5.30
CA ALA A 201 21.87 6.07 5.98
C ALA A 201 21.88 5.91 7.51
N SER A 202 20.76 5.47 8.10
CA SER A 202 20.62 5.28 9.55
C SER A 202 21.10 3.90 10.05
N THR A 203 21.45 2.98 9.15
CA THR A 203 21.95 1.64 9.54
C THR A 203 23.42 1.73 9.93
N VAL A 204 23.84 1.09 11.02
CA VAL A 204 25.25 1.10 11.47
C VAL A 204 26.03 -0.10 10.92
N SER A 205 25.40 -1.28 10.83
CA SER A 205 26.06 -2.51 10.37
C SER A 205 26.47 -2.41 8.89
N TRP A 206 27.75 -2.68 8.60
CA TRP A 206 28.29 -2.65 7.24
C TRP A 206 27.61 -3.67 6.31
N SER A 207 27.42 -4.91 6.76
CA SER A 207 26.77 -5.95 5.95
C SER A 207 25.33 -5.56 5.59
N ALA A 208 24.60 -4.99 6.55
CA ALA A 208 23.25 -4.49 6.31
C ALA A 208 23.25 -3.29 5.35
N ARG A 209 24.24 -2.38 5.45
CA ARG A 209 24.39 -1.27 4.50
C ARG A 209 24.63 -1.75 3.08
N VAL A 210 25.50 -2.74 2.88
CA VAL A 210 25.76 -3.31 1.55
C VAL A 210 24.47 -3.90 0.98
N GLY A 211 23.75 -4.71 1.76
CA GLY A 211 22.48 -5.30 1.33
C GLY A 211 21.43 -4.24 0.97
N LEU A 212 21.24 -3.24 1.84
CA LEU A 212 20.31 -2.12 1.59
C LEU A 212 20.74 -1.27 0.38
N GLY A 213 22.04 -1.06 0.19
CA GLY A 213 22.59 -0.32 -0.94
C GLY A 213 22.33 -1.01 -2.27
N LEU A 214 22.52 -2.34 -2.33
CA LEU A 214 22.18 -3.13 -3.51
C LEU A 214 20.67 -3.10 -3.79
N ALA A 215 19.83 -3.25 -2.75
CA ALA A 215 18.38 -3.20 -2.89
C ALA A 215 17.88 -1.81 -3.33
N LEU A 216 18.51 -0.74 -2.87
CA LEU A 216 18.24 0.63 -3.31
C LEU A 216 18.67 0.82 -4.77
N GLY A 217 19.84 0.31 -5.16
CA GLY A 217 20.30 0.31 -6.56
C GLY A 217 19.31 -0.40 -7.49
N ALA A 218 18.80 -1.56 -7.07
CA ALA A 218 17.75 -2.28 -7.79
C ALA A 218 16.45 -1.47 -7.89
N SER A 219 16.08 -0.73 -6.84
CA SER A 219 14.89 0.14 -6.84
C SER A 219 15.03 1.32 -7.80
N LEU A 220 16.22 1.93 -7.88
CA LEU A 220 16.51 2.99 -8.86
C LEU A 220 16.45 2.46 -10.29
N ALA A 221 17.04 1.29 -10.56
CA ALA A 221 16.93 0.64 -11.87
C ALA A 221 15.47 0.30 -12.22
N ALA A 222 14.71 -0.22 -11.25
CA ALA A 222 13.29 -0.53 -11.44
C ALA A 222 12.44 0.71 -11.77
N VAL A 223 12.73 1.88 -11.19
CA VAL A 223 12.05 3.13 -11.56
C VAL A 223 12.26 3.44 -13.04
N VAL A 224 13.47 3.33 -13.57
CA VAL A 224 13.74 3.59 -14.99
C VAL A 224 12.96 2.65 -15.90
N LEU A 225 12.82 1.37 -15.51
CA LEU A 225 12.08 0.35 -16.25
C LEU A 225 10.55 0.53 -16.19
N THR A 226 10.04 1.30 -15.22
CA THR A 226 8.61 1.50 -14.97
C THR A 226 8.09 2.86 -15.44
N LEU A 227 8.95 3.87 -15.60
CA LEU A 227 8.59 5.18 -16.15
C LEU A 227 8.09 5.04 -17.59
N SER A 228 6.85 5.49 -17.85
CA SER A 228 6.20 5.43 -19.16
C SER A 228 5.56 6.75 -19.55
#